data_AF-A0A927SKH6-F1
#
_entry.id   AF-A0A927SKH6-F1
#
_cell.length_a   1.000
_cell.length_b   1.000
_cell.length_c   1.000
_cell.angle_alpha   90.00
_cell.angle_beta   90.00
_cell.angle_gamma   90.00
#
_symmetry.space_group_name_H-M   'P 1'
#
loop_
_entity.id
_entity.type
_entity.pdbx_description
1 polymer ?
#
loop_
_entity_poly.entity_id
_entity_poly.type
_entity_poly.pdbx_seq_one_letter_code
_entity_poly.pdbx_strand_id
1 'polypeptide(L)'
;MYKTQIILQKIICFAAIAVSALVFLYSLGLMTDLYDSLAPTMMDRSNIDDTWVPGSQIYYHMQPFNKALLGYSIGLILLSVFLFITSTHSRRRYYMGNVAAVALYAVSGVVLSVWSHIQVDAFKTEFLTKVDFNELQFFAEMWETPYIDSTFWFDAHYVVFGLVVLVAAALVANLCWKFSLMKAEKQLIEDGKKVHA
;
A
#
# COMPACT_ATOMS: atom_id res chain seq x y z
N MET A 1 -30.55 -9.58 3.69
CA MET A 1 -29.52 -8.88 4.49
C MET A 1 -28.22 -9.69 4.61
N TYR A 2 -28.22 -10.91 5.15
CA TYR A 2 -26.97 -11.69 5.31
C TYR A 2 -26.27 -12.08 4.00
N LYS A 3 -27.01 -12.42 2.95
CA LYS A 3 -26.43 -12.72 1.62
C LYS A 3 -25.67 -11.52 1.05
N THR A 4 -26.24 -10.32 1.17
CA THR A 4 -25.62 -9.06 0.73
C THR A 4 -24.31 -8.78 1.47
N GLN A 5 -24.31 -8.98 2.80
CA GLN A 5 -23.10 -8.82 3.62
C GLN A 5 -21.98 -9.78 3.20
N ILE A 6 -22.28 -11.06 2.95
CA ILE A 6 -21.29 -12.05 2.53
C ILE A 6 -20.72 -11.73 1.14
N ILE A 7 -21.56 -11.28 0.21
CA ILE A 7 -21.11 -10.86 -1.13
C ILE A 7 -20.18 -9.65 -1.02
N LEU A 8 -20.59 -8.62 -0.28
CA LEU A 8 -19.79 -7.41 -0.04
C LEU A 8 -18.46 -7.75 0.62
N GLN A 9 -18.46 -8.66 1.59
CA GLN A 9 -17.24 -9.15 2.24
C GLN A 9 -16.28 -9.82 1.26
N LYS A 10 -16.78 -10.66 0.34
CA LYS A 10 -15.94 -11.27 -0.70
C LYS A 10 -15.31 -10.20 -1.59
N ILE A 11 -16.10 -9.23 -2.03
CA ILE A 11 -15.63 -8.12 -2.87
C ILE A 11 -14.52 -7.34 -2.15
N ILE A 12 -14.71 -7.01 -0.86
CA ILE A 12 -13.70 -6.28 -0.09
C ILE A 12 -12.42 -7.11 0.10
N CYS A 13 -12.53 -8.42 0.34
CA CYS A 13 -11.36 -9.30 0.43
C CYS A 13 -10.60 -9.38 -0.90
N PHE A 14 -11.30 -9.43 -2.05
CA PHE A 14 -10.64 -9.35 -3.36
C PHE A 14 -10.00 -7.98 -3.59
N ALA A 15 -10.67 -6.89 -3.18
CA ALA A 15 -10.11 -5.55 -3.23
C ALA A 15 -8.82 -5.43 -2.40
N ALA A 16 -8.75 -6.10 -1.24
CA ALA A 16 -7.54 -6.15 -0.41
C ALA A 16 -6.35 -6.79 -1.14
N ILE A 17 -6.56 -7.90 -1.86
CA ILE A 17 -5.52 -8.50 -2.72
C ILE A 17 -5.13 -7.52 -3.82
N ALA A 18 -6.11 -6.98 -4.55
CA ALA A 18 -5.85 -6.10 -5.70
C ALA A 18 -5.05 -4.85 -5.30
N VAL A 19 -5.43 -4.22 -4.19
CA VAL A 19 -4.73 -3.05 -3.67
C VAL A 19 -3.36 -3.41 -3.11
N SER A 20 -3.19 -4.58 -2.46
CA SER A 20 -1.86 -5.04 -2.04
C SER A 20 -0.93 -5.28 -3.23
N ALA A 21 -1.44 -5.86 -4.32
CA ALA A 21 -0.71 -6.02 -5.57
C ALA A 21 -0.39 -4.67 -6.23
N LEU A 22 -1.28 -3.68 -6.12
CA LEU A 22 -1.03 -2.33 -6.59
C LEU A 22 0.13 -1.66 -5.83
N VAL A 23 0.21 -1.83 -4.50
CA VAL A 23 1.35 -1.34 -3.70
C VAL A 23 2.66 -2.01 -4.14
N PHE A 24 2.62 -3.31 -4.47
CA PHE A 24 3.77 -4.02 -5.01
C PHE A 24 4.22 -3.44 -6.36
N LEU A 25 3.29 -3.26 -7.31
CA LEU A 25 3.59 -2.64 -8.61
C LEU A 25 4.11 -1.21 -8.45
N TYR A 26 3.54 -0.45 -7.53
CA TYR A 26 4.00 0.90 -7.19
C TYR A 26 5.46 0.90 -6.71
N SER A 27 5.84 -0.04 -5.84
CA SER A 27 7.24 -0.16 -5.38
C SER A 27 8.23 -0.52 -6.49
N LEU A 28 7.78 -1.18 -7.56
CA LEU A 28 8.62 -1.44 -8.74
C LEU A 28 8.72 -0.18 -9.63
N GLY A 29 7.60 0.50 -9.85
CA GLY A 29 7.54 1.70 -10.69
C GLY A 29 8.33 2.87 -10.12
N LEU A 30 8.21 3.12 -8.80
CA LEU A 30 8.80 4.28 -8.14
C LEU A 30 10.31 4.46 -8.40
N MET A 31 11.07 3.36 -8.46
CA MET A 31 12.52 3.41 -8.69
C MET A 31 12.94 3.29 -10.14
N THR A 32 12.07 2.80 -11.05
CA THR A 32 12.46 2.57 -12.45
C THR A 32 12.79 3.89 -13.15
N ASP A 33 11.88 4.86 -13.08
CA ASP A 33 12.08 6.15 -13.74
C ASP A 33 13.26 6.93 -13.13
N LEU A 34 13.40 6.90 -11.80
CA LEU A 34 14.52 7.53 -11.12
C LEU A 34 15.85 6.83 -11.42
N TYR A 35 15.85 5.52 -11.60
CA TYR A 35 17.03 4.77 -12.02
C TYR A 35 17.47 5.19 -13.43
N ASP A 36 16.55 5.21 -14.38
CA ASP A 36 16.88 5.49 -15.79
C ASP A 36 17.42 6.92 -15.98
N SER A 37 16.91 7.89 -15.20
CA SER A 37 17.30 9.31 -15.30
C SER A 37 18.48 9.70 -14.41
N LEU A 38 18.52 9.25 -13.15
CA LEU A 38 19.48 9.75 -12.15
C LEU A 38 20.67 8.81 -11.95
N ALA A 39 20.52 7.50 -12.11
CA ALA A 39 21.63 6.57 -11.90
C ALA A 39 22.79 6.75 -12.90
N PRO A 40 22.57 7.10 -14.19
CA PRO A 40 23.66 7.37 -15.12
C PRO A 40 24.50 8.61 -14.78
N THR A 41 23.95 9.55 -14.00
CA THR A 41 24.65 10.80 -13.64
C THR A 41 25.77 10.58 -12.62
N MET A 42 25.85 9.38 -12.04
CA MET A 42 26.80 9.01 -10.99
C MET A 42 28.14 8.58 -11.58
N MET A 43 29.23 9.24 -11.18
CA MET A 43 30.57 8.92 -11.68
C MET A 43 31.14 7.68 -11.00
N ASP A 44 30.95 7.58 -9.68
CA ASP A 44 31.36 6.44 -8.88
C ASP A 44 30.19 5.92 -8.03
N ARG A 45 29.91 4.61 -8.13
CA ARG A 45 28.89 3.95 -7.32
C ARG A 45 29.30 3.76 -5.86
N SER A 46 30.60 3.90 -5.57
CA SER A 46 31.14 3.79 -4.21
C SER A 46 31.10 5.11 -3.43
N ASN A 47 31.04 6.24 -4.15
CA ASN A 47 30.95 7.58 -3.58
C ASN A 47 29.69 8.30 -4.07
N ILE A 48 28.67 8.36 -3.22
CA ILE A 48 27.35 8.91 -3.56
C ILE A 48 27.41 10.43 -3.86
N ASP A 49 28.44 11.11 -3.35
CA ASP A 49 28.65 12.53 -3.59
C ASP A 49 29.28 12.85 -4.95
N ASP A 50 29.83 11.84 -5.64
CA ASP A 50 30.52 12.02 -6.92
C ASP A 50 29.55 11.88 -8.11
N THR A 51 28.89 12.99 -8.43
CA THR A 51 27.85 13.08 -9.45
C THR A 51 28.09 14.24 -10.42
N TRP A 52 27.72 14.03 -11.69
CA TRP A 52 27.63 15.09 -12.71
C TRP A 52 26.50 16.07 -12.45
N VAL A 53 25.43 15.62 -11.79
CA VAL A 53 24.21 16.40 -11.54
C VAL A 53 23.99 16.52 -10.04
N PRO A 54 24.06 17.72 -9.45
CA PRO A 54 23.73 17.95 -8.06
C PRO A 54 22.34 17.40 -7.71
N GLY A 55 22.25 16.72 -6.57
CA GLY A 55 20.98 16.19 -6.03
C GLY A 55 20.53 14.84 -6.60
N SER A 56 21.14 14.31 -7.67
CA SER A 56 20.79 12.98 -8.19
C SER A 56 21.10 11.82 -7.22
N GLN A 57 21.85 12.11 -6.16
CA GLN A 57 22.08 11.25 -4.99
C GLN A 57 20.79 10.71 -4.36
N ILE A 58 19.68 11.45 -4.52
CA ILE A 58 18.36 11.06 -4.02
C ILE A 58 17.97 9.64 -4.43
N TYR A 59 18.37 9.19 -5.62
CA TYR A 59 18.14 7.84 -6.08
C TYR A 59 18.67 6.80 -5.07
N TYR A 60 19.89 6.99 -4.55
CA TYR A 60 20.49 6.09 -3.55
C TYR A 60 19.86 6.25 -2.17
N HIS A 61 19.45 7.46 -1.79
CA HIS A 61 18.71 7.69 -0.53
C HIS A 61 17.37 6.94 -0.52
N MET A 62 16.72 6.80 -1.69
CA MET A 62 15.44 6.12 -1.83
C MET A 62 15.54 4.59 -1.90
N GLN A 63 16.69 4.01 -2.28
CA GLN A 63 16.87 2.56 -2.37
C GLN A 63 16.52 1.78 -1.08
N PRO A 64 17.02 2.14 0.12
CA PRO A 64 16.67 1.41 1.35
C PRO A 64 15.18 1.50 1.66
N PHE A 65 14.56 2.67 1.40
CA PHE A 65 13.12 2.85 1.51
C PHE A 65 12.37 1.93 0.55
N ASN A 66 12.74 1.90 -0.73
CA ASN A 66 12.04 1.08 -1.73
C ASN A 66 12.20 -0.41 -1.46
N LYS A 67 13.37 -0.85 -0.98
CA LYS A 67 13.60 -2.23 -0.55
C LYS A 67 12.67 -2.62 0.60
N ALA A 68 12.51 -1.74 1.59
CA ALA A 68 11.57 -1.95 2.68
C ALA A 68 10.11 -1.95 2.20
N LEU A 69 9.75 -1.01 1.32
CA LEU A 69 8.41 -0.91 0.72
C LEU A 69 8.04 -2.17 -0.07
N LEU A 70 8.96 -2.72 -0.85
CA LEU A 70 8.80 -3.98 -1.57
C LEU A 70 8.58 -5.15 -0.60
N GLY A 71 9.35 -5.22 0.48
CA GLY A 71 9.17 -6.23 1.53
C GLY A 71 7.80 -6.14 2.20
N TYR A 72 7.36 -4.92 2.54
CA TYR A 72 6.06 -4.68 3.16
C TYR A 72 4.89 -4.93 2.21
N SER A 73 5.04 -4.67 0.90
CA SER A 73 4.00 -4.96 -0.09
C SER A 73 3.78 -6.46 -0.27
N ILE A 74 4.86 -7.26 -0.29
CA ILE A 74 4.77 -8.73 -0.23
C ILE A 74 4.09 -9.16 1.07
N GLY A 75 4.46 -8.57 2.21
CA GLY A 75 3.81 -8.81 3.50
C GLY A 75 2.30 -8.54 3.46
N LEU A 76 1.87 -7.44 2.87
CA LEU A 76 0.45 -7.10 2.67
C LEU A 76 -0.28 -8.10 1.77
N ILE A 77 0.36 -8.56 0.69
CA ILE A 77 -0.21 -9.61 -0.16
C ILE A 77 -0.42 -10.88 0.67
N LEU A 78 0.55 -11.30 1.46
CA LEU A 78 0.41 -12.48 2.33
C LEU A 78 -0.71 -12.31 3.37
N LEU A 79 -0.83 -11.12 3.97
CA LEU A 79 -1.94 -10.80 4.89
C LEU A 79 -3.29 -10.83 4.18
N SER A 80 -3.36 -10.34 2.94
CA SER A 80 -4.58 -10.37 2.14
C SER A 80 -5.00 -11.81 1.78
N VAL A 81 -4.04 -12.69 1.48
CA VAL A 81 -4.29 -14.13 1.30
C VAL A 81 -4.72 -14.79 2.61
N PHE A 82 -4.11 -14.39 3.74
CA PHE A 82 -4.49 -14.89 5.06
C PHE A 82 -5.96 -14.61 5.38
N LEU A 83 -6.53 -13.46 4.95
CA LEU A 83 -7.97 -13.18 5.07
C LEU A 83 -8.84 -14.22 4.33
N PHE A 84 -8.37 -14.82 3.25
CA PHE A 84 -9.10 -15.89 2.56
C PHE A 84 -8.96 -17.23 3.29
N ILE A 85 -7.76 -17.55 3.79
CA ILE A 85 -7.48 -18.78 4.53
C ILE A 85 -8.32 -18.85 5.80
N THR A 86 -8.44 -17.75 6.55
CA THR A 86 -9.31 -17.66 7.73
C THR A 86 -10.80 -17.73 7.37
N SER A 87 -11.16 -17.93 6.10
CA SER A 87 -12.55 -18.03 5.65
C SER A 87 -13.39 -16.85 6.11
N THR A 88 -12.78 -15.65 6.10
CA THR A 88 -13.42 -14.42 6.58
C THR A 88 -14.74 -14.19 5.82
N HIS A 89 -14.74 -14.59 4.54
CA HIS A 89 -15.88 -14.59 3.61
C HIS A 89 -16.96 -15.66 3.85
N SER A 90 -16.85 -16.50 4.87
CA SER A 90 -17.83 -17.57 5.18
C SER A 90 -18.81 -17.19 6.29
N ARG A 91 -19.97 -17.85 6.29
CA ARG A 91 -21.13 -17.55 7.15
C ARG A 91 -20.94 -18.01 8.60
N ARG A 92 -20.35 -19.18 8.83
CA ARG A 92 -20.40 -19.85 10.14
C ARG A 92 -19.31 -19.35 11.08
N ARG A 93 -19.69 -18.34 11.89
CA ARG A 93 -18.97 -17.75 13.04
C ARG A 93 -17.61 -17.15 12.68
N TYR A 94 -17.45 -15.86 12.94
CA TYR A 94 -16.11 -15.28 13.01
C TYR A 94 -15.41 -15.94 14.21
N TYR A 95 -14.46 -16.83 13.92
CA TYR A 95 -13.50 -17.25 14.93
C TYR A 95 -12.61 -16.06 15.26
N MET A 96 -12.00 -16.05 16.44
CA MET A 96 -11.05 -14.99 16.83
C MET A 96 -9.97 -14.76 15.74
N GLY A 97 -9.58 -15.80 15.01
CA GLY A 97 -8.65 -15.71 13.88
C GLY A 97 -9.11 -14.76 12.76
N ASN A 98 -10.41 -14.65 12.49
CA ASN A 98 -10.93 -13.78 11.44
C ASN A 98 -10.91 -12.30 11.88
N VAL A 99 -11.18 -12.06 13.16
CA VAL A 99 -11.07 -10.72 13.76
C VAL A 99 -9.60 -10.30 13.76
N ALA A 100 -8.71 -11.19 14.19
CA ALA A 100 -7.28 -10.97 14.19
C ALA A 100 -6.74 -10.71 12.78
N ALA A 101 -7.16 -11.47 11.76
CA ALA A 101 -6.73 -11.28 10.38
C ALA A 101 -7.17 -9.91 9.83
N VAL A 102 -8.43 -9.51 10.08
CA VAL A 102 -8.93 -8.18 9.68
C VAL A 102 -8.17 -7.06 10.39
N ALA A 103 -7.98 -7.18 11.71
CA ALA A 103 -7.24 -6.20 12.49
C ALA A 103 -5.79 -6.09 12.04
N LEU A 104 -5.12 -7.22 11.81
CA LEU A 104 -3.73 -7.28 11.38
C LEU A 104 -3.54 -6.62 10.01
N TYR A 105 -4.43 -6.93 9.04
CA TYR A 105 -4.39 -6.27 7.73
C TYR A 105 -4.66 -4.77 7.85
N ALA A 106 -5.69 -4.37 8.60
CA ALA A 106 -6.08 -2.96 8.73
C ALA A 106 -4.98 -2.12 9.40
N VAL A 107 -4.42 -2.61 10.50
CA VAL A 107 -3.32 -1.92 11.21
C VAL A 107 -2.08 -1.85 10.33
N SER A 108 -1.68 -2.96 9.71
CA SER A 108 -0.51 -2.99 8.82
C SER A 108 -0.67 -2.06 7.63
N GLY A 109 -1.87 -2.03 7.02
CA GLY A 109 -2.19 -1.13 5.90
C GLY A 109 -2.13 0.34 6.30
N VAL A 110 -2.70 0.72 7.45
CA VAL A 110 -2.66 2.11 7.93
C VAL A 110 -1.23 2.54 8.27
N VAL A 111 -0.48 1.71 9.00
CA VAL A 111 0.92 2.00 9.35
C VAL A 111 1.76 2.15 8.10
N LEU A 112 1.62 1.25 7.13
CA LEU A 112 2.35 1.34 5.87
C LEU A 112 1.99 2.61 5.10
N SER A 113 0.70 2.94 5.00
CA SER A 113 0.24 4.14 4.28
C SER A 113 0.80 5.43 4.90
N VAL A 114 0.76 5.55 6.23
CA VAL A 114 1.30 6.73 6.93
C VAL A 114 2.82 6.83 6.77
N TRP A 115 3.54 5.73 7.01
CA TRP A 115 4.99 5.70 6.87
C TRP A 115 5.44 6.00 5.44
N SER A 116 4.78 5.40 4.44
CA SER A 116 5.12 5.61 3.04
C SER A 116 4.81 7.04 2.58
N HIS A 117 3.70 7.62 3.03
CA HIS A 117 3.37 9.01 2.72
C HIS A 117 4.44 9.98 3.23
N ILE A 118 4.86 9.85 4.49
CA ILE A 118 5.90 10.72 5.09
C ILE A 118 7.20 10.63 4.29
N GLN A 119 7.62 9.41 3.92
CA GLN A 119 8.88 9.22 3.19
C GLN A 119 8.80 9.72 1.75
N VAL A 120 7.74 9.36 1.02
CA VAL A 120 7.58 9.77 -0.38
C VAL A 120 7.45 11.29 -0.51
N ASP A 121 6.78 11.96 0.42
CA ASP A 121 6.66 13.43 0.42
C ASP A 121 8.00 14.12 0.74
N ALA A 122 8.79 13.55 1.66
CA ALA A 122 10.15 14.02 1.94
C ALA A 122 11.06 13.87 0.70
N PHE A 123 11.01 12.71 0.02
CA PHE A 123 11.76 12.50 -1.21
C PHE A 123 11.27 13.38 -2.35
N LYS A 124 9.96 13.59 -2.50
CA LYS A 124 9.43 14.54 -3.48
C LYS A 124 9.99 15.95 -3.26
N THR A 125 10.03 16.38 -2.00
CA THR A 125 10.60 17.68 -1.64
C THR A 125 12.08 17.74 -1.97
N GLU A 126 12.84 16.69 -1.65
CA GLU A 126 14.26 16.60 -2.00
C GLU A 126 14.48 16.63 -3.51
N PHE A 127 13.67 15.89 -4.28
CA PHE A 127 13.75 15.82 -5.74
C PHE A 127 13.54 17.21 -6.36
N LEU A 128 12.53 17.94 -5.90
CA LEU A 128 12.19 19.27 -6.44
C LEU A 128 13.15 20.38 -5.99
N THR A 129 13.83 20.23 -4.87
CA THR A 129 14.67 21.30 -4.28
C THR A 129 16.16 21.11 -4.48
N LYS A 130 16.64 19.87 -4.59
CA LYS A 130 18.06 19.56 -4.70
C LYS A 130 18.51 19.15 -6.09
N VAL A 131 17.63 18.57 -6.91
CA VAL A 131 18.00 18.14 -8.27
C VAL A 131 18.06 19.37 -9.17
N ASP A 132 19.21 19.60 -9.79
CA ASP A 132 19.31 20.62 -10.83
C ASP A 132 18.79 20.05 -12.16
N PHE A 133 17.55 20.38 -12.49
CA PHE A 133 16.91 19.92 -13.73
C PHE A 133 17.56 20.48 -14.99
N ASN A 134 18.23 21.64 -14.93
CA ASN A 134 18.92 22.20 -16.10
C ASN A 134 20.18 21.39 -16.41
N GLU A 135 20.95 21.04 -15.37
CA GLU A 135 22.12 20.18 -15.54
C GLU A 135 21.72 18.75 -15.90
N LEU A 136 20.60 18.25 -15.36
CA LEU A 136 20.03 16.96 -15.74
C LEU A 136 19.63 16.92 -17.22
N GLN A 137 18.98 17.97 -17.72
CA GLN A 137 18.60 18.08 -19.12
C GLN A 137 19.85 18.14 -20.02
N PHE A 138 20.84 18.95 -19.66
CA PHE A 138 22.09 19.05 -20.41
C PHE A 138 22.82 17.70 -20.47
N PHE A 139 22.90 16.99 -19.33
CA PHE A 139 23.49 15.65 -19.28
C PHE A 139 22.71 14.67 -20.15
N ALA A 140 21.38 14.68 -20.06
CA ALA A 140 20.51 13.79 -20.83
C ALA A 140 20.66 13.98 -22.34
N GLU A 141 20.75 15.22 -22.81
CA GLU A 141 20.98 15.55 -24.22
C GLU A 141 22.39 15.15 -24.67
N MET A 142 23.41 15.34 -23.82
CA MET A 142 24.81 15.02 -24.15
C MET A 142 25.09 13.51 -24.20
N TRP A 143 24.43 12.73 -23.34
CA TRP A 143 24.67 11.28 -23.18
C TRP A 143 23.55 10.41 -23.75
N GLU A 144 22.54 11.02 -24.39
CA GLU A 144 21.35 10.34 -24.92
C GLU A 144 20.61 9.50 -23.86
N THR A 145 20.61 9.95 -22.59
CA THR A 145 19.88 9.30 -21.49
C THR A 145 18.47 9.89 -21.34
N PRO A 146 17.49 9.16 -20.79
CA PRO A 146 16.15 9.69 -20.62
C PRO A 146 16.12 10.83 -19.58
N TYR A 147 15.52 11.95 -19.99
CA TYR A 147 15.24 13.09 -19.11
C TYR A 147 13.86 12.94 -18.45
N ILE A 148 13.81 13.06 -17.13
CA ILE A 148 12.57 12.95 -16.35
C ILE A 148 12.55 14.02 -15.24
N ASP A 149 11.59 14.93 -15.34
CA ASP A 149 11.26 15.95 -14.33
C ASP A 149 9.89 15.72 -13.67
N SER A 150 9.19 14.69 -14.12
CA SER A 150 7.83 14.38 -13.69
C SER A 150 7.78 13.87 -12.25
N THR A 151 6.88 14.44 -11.44
CA THR A 151 6.58 13.94 -10.09
C THR A 151 5.53 12.83 -10.08
N PHE A 152 5.21 12.23 -11.23
CA PHE A 152 4.10 11.29 -11.38
C PHE A 152 4.10 10.16 -10.33
N TRP A 153 5.22 9.46 -10.14
CA TRP A 153 5.31 8.39 -9.14
C TRP A 153 5.27 8.91 -7.69
N PHE A 154 5.77 10.12 -7.47
CA PHE A 154 5.62 10.80 -6.19
C PHE A 154 4.17 11.25 -5.95
N ASP A 155 3.33 11.44 -6.96
CA ASP A 155 1.92 11.82 -6.76
C ASP A 155 0.98 10.61 -6.75
N ALA A 156 1.34 9.57 -7.50
CA ALA A 156 0.59 8.30 -7.54
C ALA A 156 0.44 7.66 -6.15
N HIS A 157 1.36 7.92 -5.22
CA HIS A 157 1.31 7.38 -3.86
C HIS A 157 0.02 7.75 -3.12
N TYR A 158 -0.54 8.95 -3.35
CA TYR A 158 -1.79 9.39 -2.73
C TYR A 158 -2.95 8.46 -3.09
N VAL A 159 -3.02 8.07 -4.36
CA VAL A 159 -4.04 7.15 -4.86
C VAL A 159 -3.80 5.75 -4.31
N VAL A 160 -2.57 5.24 -4.43
CA VAL A 160 -2.21 3.88 -4.02
C VAL A 160 -2.46 3.67 -2.52
N PHE A 161 -1.92 4.53 -1.66
CA PHE A 161 -2.06 4.41 -0.21
C PHE A 161 -3.43 4.88 0.30
N GLY A 162 -4.10 5.79 -0.42
CA GLY A 162 -5.49 6.13 -0.18
C GLY A 162 -6.43 4.93 -0.36
N LEU A 163 -6.22 4.14 -1.43
CA LEU A 163 -6.96 2.89 -1.65
C LEU A 163 -6.70 1.86 -0.55
N VAL A 164 -5.47 1.74 -0.06
CA VAL A 164 -5.13 0.85 1.07
C VAL A 164 -5.95 1.21 2.30
N VAL A 165 -5.99 2.51 2.66
CA VAL A 165 -6.74 3.00 3.83
C VAL A 165 -8.25 2.80 3.63
N LEU A 166 -8.77 3.07 2.44
CA LEU A 166 -10.19 2.85 2.13
C LEU A 166 -10.59 1.38 2.27
N VAL A 167 -9.77 0.45 1.77
CA VAL A 167 -10.04 -0.98 1.91
C VAL A 167 -9.91 -1.43 3.37
N ALA A 168 -8.93 -0.92 4.11
CA ALA A 168 -8.79 -1.19 5.53
C ALA A 168 -10.03 -0.73 6.32
N ALA A 169 -10.51 0.50 6.05
CA ALA A 169 -11.72 1.04 6.66
C ALA A 169 -12.96 0.21 6.29
N ALA A 170 -13.08 -0.20 5.01
CA ALA A 170 -14.19 -1.05 4.55
C ALA A 170 -14.19 -2.43 5.23
N LEU A 171 -13.01 -3.04 5.44
CA LEU A 171 -12.88 -4.29 6.18
C LEU A 171 -13.35 -4.16 7.63
N VAL A 172 -12.96 -3.09 8.31
CA VAL A 172 -13.37 -2.81 9.70
C VAL A 172 -14.86 -2.49 9.78
N ALA A 173 -15.40 -1.67 8.88
CA ALA A 173 -16.83 -1.37 8.84
C ALA A 173 -17.67 -2.64 8.61
N ASN A 174 -17.24 -3.51 7.69
CA ASN A 174 -17.90 -4.79 7.43
C ASN A 174 -17.81 -5.76 8.62
N LEU A 175 -16.69 -5.75 9.37
CA LEU A 175 -16.55 -6.50 10.62
C LEU A 175 -17.60 -6.02 11.65
N CYS A 176 -17.73 -4.71 11.85
CA CYS A 176 -18.71 -4.12 12.77
C CYS A 176 -20.15 -4.46 12.35
N TRP A 177 -20.48 -4.37 11.06
CA TRP A 177 -21.81 -4.75 10.56
C TRP A 177 -22.14 -6.21 10.88
N LYS A 178 -21.17 -7.11 10.68
CA LYS A 178 -21.37 -8.53 10.97
C LYS A 178 -21.57 -8.81 12.46
N PHE A 179 -20.86 -8.12 13.35
CA PHE A 179 -21.10 -8.22 14.79
C PHE A 179 -22.52 -7.82 15.19
N SER A 180 -23.04 -6.73 14.63
CA SER A 180 -24.41 -6.29 14.85
C SER A 180 -25.43 -7.34 14.39
N LEU A 181 -25.22 -7.96 13.22
CA LEU A 181 -26.09 -9.02 12.71
C LEU A 181 -26.05 -10.28 13.60
N MET A 182 -24.87 -10.69 14.06
CA MET A 182 -24.75 -11.85 14.95
C MET A 182 -25.41 -11.59 16.32
N LYS A 183 -25.39 -10.35 16.82
CA LYS A 183 -26.09 -9.98 18.05
C LYS A 183 -27.62 -10.08 17.88
N ALA A 184 -28.15 -9.58 16.76
CA ALA A 184 -29.56 -9.68 16.44
C ALA A 184 -30.01 -11.15 16.26
N GLU A 185 -29.22 -11.99 15.59
CA GLU A 185 -29.53 -13.42 15.46
C GLU A 185 -29.56 -14.14 16.82
N LYS A 186 -28.62 -13.83 17.73
CA LYS A 186 -28.63 -14.42 19.08
C LYS A 186 -29.88 -14.04 19.86
N GLN A 187 -30.29 -12.76 19.81
CA GLN A 187 -31.50 -12.28 20.49
C GLN A 187 -32.76 -13.00 19.97
N LEU A 188 -32.91 -13.13 18.64
CA LEU A 188 -34.03 -13.86 18.04
C LEU A 188 -34.09 -15.33 18.47
N ILE A 189 -32.93 -15.99 18.61
CA ILE A 189 -32.86 -17.38 19.10
C ILE A 189 -33.26 -17.46 20.58
N GLU A 190 -32.84 -16.51 21.40
CA GLU A 190 -33.21 -16.47 22.82
C GLU A 190 -34.70 -16.21 23.01
N ASP A 191 -35.29 -15.30 22.23
CA ASP A 191 -36.71 -15.00 22.32
C ASP A 191 -37.56 -16.16 21.79
N GLY A 192 -37.13 -16.84 20.71
CA GLY A 192 -37.78 -18.07 20.25
C GLY A 192 -37.74 -19.20 21.29
N LYS A 193 -36.66 -19.31 22.07
CA LYS A 193 -36.58 -20.28 23.18
C LYS A 193 -37.52 -19.94 24.34
N LYS A 194 -37.75 -18.66 24.63
CA LYS A 194 -38.69 -18.22 25.68
C LYS A 194 -40.15 -18.43 25.30
N VAL A 195 -40.49 -18.44 24.00
CA VAL A 195 -41.86 -18.69 23.52
C VAL A 195 -42.20 -20.19 23.52
N HIS A 196 -41.20 -21.07 23.43
CA HIS A 196 -41.36 -22.53 23.47
C HIS A 196 -41.16 -23.16 24.86
N ALA A 197 -40.84 -22.36 25.89
CA ALA A 197 -40.71 -22.76 27.28
C ALA A 197 -41.94 -22.33 28.07
#